data_AF-A0A838RYH1-F1
#
_entry.id   AF-A0A838RYH1-F1
#
_cell.length_a   1.000
_cell.length_b   1.000
_cell.length_c   1.000
_cell.angle_alpha   90.00
_cell.angle_beta   90.00
_cell.angle_gamma   90.00
#
_symmetry.space_group_name_H-M   'P 1'
#
loop_
_entity.id
_entity.type
_entity.pdbx_description
1 polymer ?
#
loop_
_entity_poly.entity_id
_entity_poly.type
_entity_poly.pdbx_seq_one_letter_code
_entity_poly.pdbx_strand_id
1 'polypeptide(L)'
;MLDRHAIIEDRDFWDRLEYAACAWLADSGEKRFWIDGFIPETAKNTRRGADVEGIVWVGEGSRKQHELRFIASVPQKLLQRWAQFHIDDITIDEARKEVTISLSPPSSPNQSLQPTAGRSDV
;
A
#
# COMPACT_ATOMS: atom_id res chain seq x y z
N MET A 1 7.45 -19.14 -10.19
CA MET A 1 6.30 -19.13 -9.26
C MET A 1 6.43 -17.89 -8.40
N LEU A 2 5.33 -17.17 -8.14
CA LEU A 2 5.33 -16.15 -7.09
C LEU A 2 5.55 -16.85 -5.76
N ASP A 3 6.59 -16.46 -5.04
CA ASP A 3 6.76 -16.96 -3.69
C ASP A 3 5.94 -16.09 -2.73
N ARG A 4 4.70 -16.51 -2.50
CA ARG A 4 3.80 -15.89 -1.52
C ARG A 4 4.41 -15.85 -0.11
N HIS A 5 5.33 -16.77 0.21
CA HIS A 5 6.02 -16.74 1.49
C HIS A 5 7.06 -15.63 1.50
N ALA A 6 7.69 -15.33 0.36
CA ALA A 6 8.65 -14.25 0.28
C ALA A 6 8.05 -12.89 0.66
N ILE A 7 6.82 -12.57 0.21
CA ILE A 7 6.19 -11.29 0.61
C ILE A 7 5.72 -11.30 2.08
N ILE A 8 5.32 -12.44 2.63
CA ILE A 8 4.96 -12.56 4.05
C ILE A 8 6.20 -12.34 4.94
N GLU A 9 7.36 -12.86 4.52
CA GLU A 9 8.62 -12.79 5.27
C GLU A 9 9.45 -11.51 4.96
N ASP A 10 9.01 -10.67 4.01
CA ASP A 10 9.70 -9.46 3.57
C ASP A 10 9.55 -8.31 4.57
N ARG A 11 10.29 -8.39 5.67
CA ARG A 11 10.28 -7.38 6.73
C ARG A 11 10.59 -5.97 6.20
N ASP A 12 11.54 -5.83 5.28
CA ASP A 12 11.93 -4.53 4.73
C ASP A 12 10.79 -3.88 3.92
N PHE A 13 9.95 -4.68 3.26
CA PHE A 13 8.74 -4.19 2.62
C PHE A 13 7.73 -3.67 3.65
N TRP A 14 7.45 -4.44 4.71
CA TRP A 14 6.46 -4.07 5.72
C TRP A 14 6.88 -2.86 6.56
N ASP A 15 8.15 -2.76 6.95
CA ASP A 15 8.70 -1.61 7.67
C ASP A 15 8.59 -0.32 6.81
N ARG A 16 8.82 -0.42 5.49
CA ARG A 16 8.60 0.71 4.57
C ARG A 16 7.13 1.05 4.39
N LEU A 17 6.25 0.04 4.36
CA LEU A 17 4.81 0.25 4.24
C LEU A 17 4.26 0.97 5.48
N GLU A 18 4.72 0.60 6.66
CA GLU A 18 4.38 1.26 7.92
C GLU A 18 4.73 2.74 7.91
N TYR A 19 5.98 3.05 7.57
CA TYR A 19 6.44 4.44 7.47
C TYR A 19 5.63 5.22 6.43
N ALA A 20 5.39 4.64 5.25
CA ALA A 20 4.62 5.27 4.19
C ALA A 20 3.14 5.45 4.57
N ALA A 21 2.54 4.50 5.29
CA ALA A 21 1.15 4.56 5.72
C ALA A 21 0.93 5.66 6.77
N CYS A 22 1.86 5.80 7.71
CA CYS A 22 1.86 6.91 8.67
C CYS A 22 1.93 8.27 7.95
N ALA A 23 2.83 8.41 6.98
CA ALA A 23 2.92 9.63 6.18
C ALA A 23 1.63 9.90 5.39
N TRP A 24 1.07 8.87 4.76
CA TRP A 24 -0.17 8.99 3.99
C TRP A 24 -1.36 9.43 4.87
N LEU A 25 -1.53 8.85 6.06
CA LEU A 25 -2.59 9.22 7.01
C LEU A 25 -2.44 10.65 7.54
N ALA A 26 -1.20 11.10 7.75
CA ALA A 26 -0.92 12.47 8.12
C ALA A 26 -1.37 13.47 7.02
N ASP A 27 -1.31 13.08 5.75
CA ASP A 27 -1.69 13.93 4.63
C ASP A 27 -3.17 13.82 4.23
N SER A 28 -3.82 12.66 4.47
CA SER A 28 -5.19 12.36 4.01
C SER A 28 -6.32 13.02 4.82
N GLY A 29 -5.98 13.75 5.89
CA GLY A 29 -6.95 14.35 6.81
C GLY A 29 -7.32 13.44 7.99
N GLU A 30 -6.95 12.16 7.94
CA GLU A 30 -7.06 11.19 9.03
C GLU A 30 -5.89 11.29 10.03
N LYS A 31 -5.44 12.51 10.31
CA LYS A 31 -4.27 12.84 11.16
C LYS A 31 -4.32 12.31 12.59
N ARG A 32 -5.49 11.87 13.03
CA ARG A 32 -5.68 11.24 14.34
C ARG A 32 -5.19 9.80 14.36
N PHE A 33 -5.04 9.16 13.21
CA PHE A 33 -4.64 7.77 13.10
C PHE A 33 -3.17 7.62 12.76
N TRP A 34 -2.55 6.58 13.32
CA TRP A 34 -1.25 6.05 12.91
C TRP A 34 -1.33 4.53 12.85
N ILE A 35 -0.45 3.92 12.06
CA ILE A 35 -0.41 2.47 11.81
C ILE A 35 0.98 1.96 12.17
N ASP A 36 1.06 0.84 12.88
CA ASP A 36 2.31 0.22 13.31
C ASP A 36 2.16 -1.31 13.38
N GLY A 37 3.27 -2.01 13.22
CA GLY A 37 3.39 -3.42 13.54
C GLY A 37 2.59 -4.31 12.59
N PHE A 38 2.80 -4.15 11.28
CA PHE A 38 2.27 -5.10 10.29
C PHE A 38 2.80 -6.51 10.57
N ILE A 39 1.90 -7.44 10.85
CA ILE A 39 2.18 -8.87 11.03
C ILE A 39 1.42 -9.63 9.93
N PRO A 40 2.04 -9.87 8.77
CA PRO A 40 1.42 -10.63 7.69
C PRO A 40 1.28 -12.10 8.07
N GLU A 41 0.12 -12.69 7.80
CA GLU A 41 -0.16 -14.09 8.17
C GLU A 41 -0.44 -14.95 6.93
N THR A 42 -1.18 -14.40 5.97
CA THR A 42 -1.57 -15.14 4.76
C THR A 42 -1.49 -14.26 3.52
N ALA A 43 -1.29 -14.90 2.37
CA ALA A 43 -1.29 -14.23 1.08
C ALA A 43 -2.09 -15.04 0.06
N LYS A 44 -3.03 -14.36 -0.60
CA LYS A 44 -3.91 -14.91 -1.62
C LYS A 44 -3.60 -14.27 -2.96
N ASN A 45 -3.22 -15.09 -3.93
CA ASN A 45 -3.02 -14.62 -5.30
C ASN A 45 -4.34 -14.10 -5.89
N THR A 46 -4.28 -12.97 -6.57
CA THR A 46 -5.37 -12.38 -7.32
C THR A 46 -4.99 -12.26 -8.80
N ARG A 47 -5.92 -11.81 -9.65
CA ARG A 47 -5.60 -11.54 -11.07
C ARG A 47 -4.59 -10.39 -11.25
N ARG A 48 -4.39 -9.53 -10.24
CA ARG A 48 -3.56 -8.32 -10.33
C ARG A 48 -2.27 -8.40 -9.51
N GLY A 49 -2.12 -9.42 -8.67
CA GLY A 49 -0.98 -9.58 -7.76
C GLY A 49 -1.36 -10.52 -6.61
N ALA A 50 -1.24 -10.03 -5.38
CA ALA A 50 -1.67 -10.75 -4.19
C ALA A 50 -2.35 -9.81 -3.20
N ASP A 51 -3.36 -10.33 -2.49
CA ASP A 51 -3.87 -9.71 -1.28
C ASP A 51 -3.17 -10.39 -0.10
N VAL A 52 -2.48 -9.61 0.72
CA VAL A 52 -1.83 -10.08 1.94
C VAL A 52 -2.69 -9.67 3.11
N GLU A 53 -3.03 -10.64 3.97
CA GLU A 53 -3.84 -10.44 5.15
C GLU A 53 -3.03 -10.72 6.41
N GLY A 54 -3.35 -9.99 7.47
CA GLY A 54 -2.72 -10.19 8.78
C GLY A 54 -3.26 -9.22 9.81
N ILE A 55 -2.44 -8.92 10.81
CA ILE A 55 -2.78 -8.05 11.93
C ILE A 55 -1.94 -6.78 11.90
N VAL A 56 -2.55 -5.66 12.28
CA VAL A 56 -1.88 -4.36 12.43
C VAL A 56 -2.44 -3.59 13.61
N TRP A 57 -1.62 -2.74 14.23
CA TRP A 57 -2.05 -1.83 15.27
C TRP A 57 -2.39 -0.47 14.67
N VAL A 58 -3.60 0.00 14.94
CA VAL A 58 -4.05 1.35 14.58
C VAL A 58 -4.21 2.16 15.85
N GLY A 59 -3.41 3.21 15.99
CA GLY A 59 -3.54 4.15 17.09
C GLY A 59 -4.48 5.30 16.77
N GLU A 60 -5.32 5.70 17.74
CA GLU A 60 -6.13 6.92 17.68
C GLU A 60 -5.59 7.93 18.71
N GLY A 61 -4.96 9.00 18.22
CA GLY A 61 -4.27 9.98 19.04
C GLY A 61 -3.10 9.36 19.81
N SER A 62 -2.92 9.76 21.07
CA SER A 62 -1.76 9.37 21.89
C SER A 62 -2.02 8.24 22.90
N ARG A 63 -3.27 7.74 23.00
CA ARG A 63 -3.67 6.89 24.14
C ARG A 63 -4.44 5.62 23.80
N LYS A 64 -4.94 5.49 22.58
CA LYS A 64 -5.68 4.30 22.16
C LYS A 64 -4.95 3.63 21.03
N GLN A 65 -4.86 2.31 21.11
CA GLN A 65 -4.44 1.46 20.01
C GLN A 65 -5.43 0.30 19.88
N HIS A 66 -5.72 -0.05 18.65
CA HIS A 66 -6.66 -1.10 18.30
C HIS A 66 -5.94 -2.09 17.39
N GLU A 67 -6.00 -3.36 17.76
CA GLU A 67 -5.60 -4.45 16.88
C GLU A 67 -6.69 -4.65 15.83
N LEU A 68 -6.36 -4.42 14.56
CA LEU A 68 -7.25 -4.58 13.42
C LEU A 68 -6.68 -5.63 12.46
N ARG A 69 -7.57 -6.29 11.72
CA ARG A 69 -7.19 -7.08 10.56
C ARG A 69 -6.77 -6.13 9.44
N PHE A 70 -5.69 -6.40 8.73
CA PHE A 70 -5.36 -5.66 7.50
C PHE A 70 -5.49 -6.52 6.26
N ILE A 71 -5.76 -5.87 5.13
CA ILE A 71 -5.68 -6.41 3.78
C ILE A 71 -4.86 -5.44 2.94
N ALA A 72 -3.67 -5.86 2.50
CA ALA A 72 -2.83 -5.10 1.59
C ALA A 72 -2.89 -5.72 0.19
N SER A 73 -3.46 -4.99 -0.77
CA SER A 73 -3.48 -5.37 -2.17
C SER A 73 -2.17 -4.97 -2.84
N VAL A 74 -1.29 -5.95 -3.05
CA VAL A 74 0.07 -5.77 -3.58
C VAL A 74 0.12 -6.18 -5.06
N PRO A 75 0.37 -5.25 -6.00
CA PRO A 75 0.48 -5.55 -7.42
C PRO A 75 1.60 -6.53 -7.75
N GLN A 76 1.36 -7.33 -8.79
CA GLN A 76 2.31 -8.32 -9.30
C GLN A 76 3.72 -7.78 -9.55
N LYS A 77 3.82 -6.52 -9.98
CA LYS A 77 5.10 -5.85 -10.27
C LYS A 77 5.94 -5.60 -9.02
N LEU A 78 5.30 -5.38 -7.87
CA LEU A 78 5.98 -5.22 -6.57
C LEU A 78 6.40 -6.56 -5.96
N LEU A 79 5.71 -7.64 -6.32
CA LEU A 79 6.07 -8.99 -5.86
C LEU A 79 7.30 -9.58 -6.58
N GLN A 80 7.67 -9.03 -7.74
CA GLN A 80 8.79 -9.52 -8.55
C GLN A 80 10.09 -8.74 -8.32
N ARG A 81 10.01 -7.56 -7.70
CA ARG A 81 11.13 -6.68 -7.39
C ARG A 81 10.73 -5.92 -6.13
N TRP A 82 11.61 -5.84 -5.13
CA TRP A 82 11.50 -4.96 -3.96
C TRP A 82 11.56 -3.47 -4.34
N ALA A 83 10.71 -3.10 -5.29
CA ALA A 83 10.61 -1.80 -5.90
C ALA A 83 9.95 -0.84 -4.93
N GLN A 84 10.21 0.45 -5.16
CA GLN A 84 9.41 1.51 -4.57
C GLN A 84 7.92 1.26 -4.89
N PHE A 85 7.04 1.85 -4.09
CA PHE A 85 5.59 1.79 -4.27
C PHE A 85 4.97 3.13 -3.89
N HIS A 86 3.73 3.33 -4.32
CA HIS A 86 2.84 4.35 -3.78
C HIS A 86 1.66 3.69 -3.08
N ILE A 87 1.19 4.35 -2.03
CA ILE A 87 -0.08 4.03 -1.41
C ILE A 87 -1.14 4.83 -2.15
N ASP A 88 -2.06 4.12 -2.81
CA ASP A 88 -3.16 4.74 -3.54
C ASP A 88 -4.29 5.13 -2.57
N ASP A 89 -4.57 4.26 -1.60
CA ASP A 89 -5.64 4.44 -0.62
C ASP A 89 -5.36 3.65 0.67
N ILE A 90 -5.79 4.22 1.80
CA ILE A 90 -5.93 3.54 3.08
C ILE A 90 -7.35 3.79 3.60
N THR A 91 -8.10 2.72 3.77
CA THR A 91 -9.44 2.75 4.37
C THR A 91 -9.40 2.05 5.72
N ILE A 92 -9.85 2.73 6.78
CA ILE A 92 -10.01 2.16 8.12
C ILE A 92 -11.51 2.00 8.41
N ASP A 93 -11.98 0.76 8.51
CA ASP A 93 -13.36 0.42 8.87
C ASP A 93 -13.38 -0.09 10.32
N GLU A 94 -13.67 0.82 11.25
CA GLU A 94 -13.75 0.51 12.69
C GLU A 94 -14.88 -0.49 13.01
N ALA A 95 -15.97 -0.48 12.24
CA ALA A 95 -17.11 -1.38 12.48
C ALA A 95 -16.76 -2.83 12.11
N ARG A 96 -15.98 -3.00 11.03
CA ARG A 96 -15.47 -4.32 10.60
C ARG A 96 -14.15 -4.69 11.25
N LYS A 97 -13.54 -3.77 12.01
CA LYS A 97 -12.19 -3.91 12.57
C LYS A 97 -11.15 -4.24 11.50
N GLU A 98 -11.21 -3.54 10.38
CA GLU A 98 -10.42 -3.84 9.19
C GLU A 98 -9.72 -2.59 8.63
N VAL A 99 -8.48 -2.75 8.17
CA VAL A 99 -7.72 -1.77 7.39
C VAL A 99 -7.48 -2.32 6.00
N THR A 100 -7.88 -1.60 4.97
CA THR A 100 -7.58 -1.94 3.58
C THR A 100 -6.56 -0.98 3.02
N ILE A 101 -5.53 -1.51 2.36
CA ILE A 101 -4.42 -0.75 1.78
C ILE A 101 -4.26 -1.14 0.32
N SER A 102 -4.33 -0.15 -0.57
CA SER A 102 -4.12 -0.34 -2.01
C SER A 102 -2.78 0.24 -2.43
N LEU A 103 -1.97 -0.57 -3.11
CA LEU A 103 -0.64 -0.16 -3.56
C LEU A 103 -0.56 -0.11 -5.08
N SER A 104 0.26 0.81 -5.60
CA SER A 104 0.68 0.84 -7.00
C SER A 104 2.20 0.89 -7.13
N PRO A 105 2.78 0.38 -8.23
CA PRO A 105 4.17 0.66 -8.56
C PRO A 105 4.36 2.16 -8.83
N PRO A 106 5.58 2.71 -8.66
CA PRO A 106 5.89 4.08 -9.01
C PRO A 106 5.47 4.35 -10.45
N SER A 107 4.73 5.44 -10.62
CA SER A 107 4.43 5.95 -11.95
C SER A 107 5.76 6.30 -12.61
N SER A 108 6.07 5.69 -13.76
CA SER A 108 7.23 6.12 -14.54
C SER A 108 7.05 7.61 -14.89
N PRO A 109 8.02 8.49 -14.57
CA PRO A 109 7.96 9.89 -14.96
C PRO A 109 8.26 10.00 -16.47
N ASN A 110 7.31 9.65 -17.33
CA ASN A 110 7.26 10.10 -18.72
C ASN A 110 6.05 9.52 -19.46
N GLN A 111 4.98 10.30 -19.58
CA GLN A 111 4.10 10.31 -20.75
C GLN A 111 3.19 11.56 -20.70
N SER A 112 3.80 12.74 -20.72
CA SER A 112 3.07 14.00 -20.91
C SER A 112 3.99 14.99 -21.58
N LEU A 113 4.20 14.82 -22.88
CA LEU A 113 4.61 15.85 -23.85
C LEU A 113 4.66 15.17 -25.22
N GLN A 114 3.50 14.92 -25.82
CA GLN A 114 3.46 14.89 -27.28
C GLN A 114 3.50 16.36 -27.73
N PRO A 115 4.52 16.82 -28.46
CA PRO A 115 4.39 18.07 -29.18
C PRO A 115 3.30 17.85 -30.24
N THR A 116 2.21 18.61 -30.14
CA THR A 116 1.30 18.81 -31.26
C THR A 116 2.11 19.42 -32.39
N ALA A 117 2.57 18.57 -33.31
CA ALA A 117 3.12 19.01 -34.57
C ALA A 117 1.99 19.72 -35.32
N GLY A 118 1.96 21.05 -35.17
CA GLY A 118 1.19 21.94 -36.04
C GLY A 118 1.67 21.72 -37.45
N ARG A 119 0.87 21.00 -38.23
CA ARG A 119 1.06 20.84 -39.66
C ARG A 119 0.60 22.15 -40.30
N SER A 120 1.53 23.09 -40.42
CA SER A 120 1.43 24.17 -41.39
C SER A 120 1.75 23.59 -42.75
N ASP A 121 0.76 23.50 -43.62
CA ASP A 121 0.99 23.38 -45.05
C ASP A 121 0.18 24.49 -45.74
N VAL A 122 0.95 25.28 -46.50
CA VAL A 122 0.57 26.32 -47.46
C VAL A 122 -0.01 25.65 -48.70
#